data_AF-A0A5K1F317-F1
#
_entry.id   AF-A0A5K1F317-F1
#
_cell.length_a   1.000
_cell.length_b   1.000
_cell.length_c   1.000
_cell.angle_alpha   90.00
_cell.angle_beta   90.00
_cell.angle_gamma   90.00
#
_symmetry.space_group_name_H-M   'P 1'
#
loop_
_entity.id
_entity.type
_entity.pdbx_description
1 polymer ?
#
loop_
_entity_poly.entity_id
_entity_poly.type
_entity_poly.pdbx_seq_one_letter_code
_entity_poly.pdbx_strand_id
1 'polypeptide(L)' 'FESALRACCGDGEPYNFNSKVLCGQKGIKACDDPSRYVNWDGIHLTDKAYNLMANGLLSGRFAHPVPLTPQSCN' A
#
# COMPACT_ATOMS: atom_id res chain seq x y z
N PHE A 1 -9.71 0.18 -4.52
CA PHE A 1 -8.62 0.68 -5.36
C PHE A 1 -8.95 0.36 -6.80
N GLU A 2 -8.53 1.19 -7.74
CA GLU A 2 -8.69 1.00 -9.20
C GLU A 2 -7.51 0.30 -9.83
N SER A 3 -6.31 0.46 -9.26
CA SER A 3 -5.18 -0.37 -9.62
C SER A 3 -4.35 -0.74 -8.40
N ALA A 4 -3.95 -2.01 -8.36
CA ALA A 4 -2.97 -2.52 -7.41
C ALA A 4 -1.55 -2.52 -7.98
N LEU A 5 -1.42 -2.66 -9.31
CA LEU A 5 -0.13 -2.88 -9.98
C LEU A 5 0.44 -1.63 -10.63
N ARG A 6 -0.41 -0.69 -11.06
CA ARG A 6 0.05 0.57 -11.64
C ARG A 6 0.34 1.56 -10.52
N ALA A 7 1.51 2.20 -10.53
CA ALA A 7 1.88 3.24 -9.58
C ALA A 7 1.14 4.55 -9.87
N CYS A 8 0.75 5.28 -8.82
CA CYS A 8 0.10 6.58 -8.96
C CYS A 8 1.06 7.64 -9.54
N CYS A 9 2.30 7.68 -9.08
CA CYS A 9 3.33 8.60 -9.50
C CYS A 9 4.48 7.84 -10.14
N GLY A 10 4.97 8.36 -11.26
CA GLY A 10 6.06 7.71 -11.98
C GLY A 10 5.95 7.98 -13.46
N ASP A 11 6.68 7.18 -14.21
CA ASP A 11 6.72 7.18 -15.67
C ASP A 11 7.05 5.78 -16.16
N GLY A 12 6.78 5.49 -17.43
CA GLY A 12 7.09 4.21 -18.06
C GLY A 12 5.92 3.22 -18.00
N GLU A 13 5.59 2.66 -19.15
CA GLU A 13 4.51 1.68 -19.30
C GLU A 13 5.01 0.23 -19.10
N PRO A 14 4.14 -0.72 -18.68
CA PRO A 14 2.69 -0.57 -18.45
C PRO A 14 2.30 -0.20 -17.01
N TYR A 15 3.25 -0.15 -16.09
CA TYR A 15 2.98 -0.04 -14.64
C TYR A 15 3.19 1.36 -14.07
N ASN A 16 3.48 2.35 -14.92
CA ASN A 16 3.87 3.71 -14.51
C ASN A 16 5.11 3.71 -13.60
N PHE A 17 6.07 2.82 -13.88
CA PHE A 17 7.27 2.63 -13.08
C PHE A 17 8.51 2.54 -13.96
N ASN A 18 9.54 3.29 -13.55
CA ASN A 18 10.88 3.26 -14.12
C ASN A 18 11.90 3.43 -12.99
N SER A 19 12.74 2.43 -12.76
CA SER A 19 13.69 2.41 -11.63
C SER A 19 14.75 3.52 -11.66
N LYS A 20 14.88 4.24 -12.77
CA LYS A 20 15.79 5.39 -12.92
C LYS A 20 15.11 6.74 -12.66
N VAL A 21 13.80 6.74 -12.47
CA VAL A 21 12.95 7.92 -12.34
C VAL A 21 12.27 7.89 -10.98
N LEU A 22 12.37 8.99 -10.24
CA LEU A 22 11.80 9.11 -8.90
C LEU A 22 10.71 10.18 -8.87
N CYS A 23 9.66 9.92 -8.10
CA CYS A 23 8.66 10.92 -7.78
C CYS A 23 9.29 12.15 -7.11
N GLY A 24 8.85 13.34 -7.54
CA GLY A 24 9.46 14.62 -7.16
C GLY A 24 10.53 15.13 -8.12
N GLN A 25 11.00 14.30 -9.06
CA GLN A 25 11.82 14.79 -10.18
C GLN A 25 11.00 15.64 -11.16
N LYS A 26 11.65 16.61 -11.82
CA LYS A 26 11.00 17.53 -12.76
C LYS A 26 10.35 16.76 -13.91
N GLY A 27 9.06 17.01 -14.14
CA GLY A 27 8.30 16.40 -15.24
C GLY A 27 7.59 15.11 -14.86
N ILE A 28 7.88 14.53 -13.70
CA ILE A 28 7.19 13.34 -13.19
C ILE A 28 5.90 13.75 -12.50
N LYS A 29 4.80 13.12 -12.91
CA LYS A 29 3.47 13.45 -12.42
C LYS A 29 2.92 12.31 -11.58
N ALA A 30 2.16 12.70 -10.56
CA ALA A 30 1.27 11.81 -9.84
C ALA A 30 -0.11 11.77 -10.51
N CYS A 31 -0.84 10.71 -10.24
CA CYS A 31 -2.25 10.58 -10.54
C CYS A 31 -3.08 11.62 -9.75
N ASP A 32 -4.29 11.94 -10.22
CA ASP A 32 -5.13 12.99 -9.62
C ASP A 32 -5.60 12.65 -8.21
N ASP A 33 -5.87 11.37 -7.92
CA ASP A 33 -6.30 10.88 -6.61
C ASP A 33 -5.50 9.65 -6.17
N PRO A 34 -4.44 9.84 -5.36
CA PRO A 34 -3.63 8.73 -4.82
C PRO A 34 -4.44 7.74 -3.99
N SER A 35 -5.59 8.13 -3.44
CA SER A 35 -6.46 7.26 -2.66
C SER A 35 -7.13 6.16 -3.51
N ARG A 36 -7.06 6.25 -4.84
CA ARG A 36 -7.59 5.24 -5.76
C ARG A 36 -6.56 4.16 -6.08
N TYR A 37 -5.29 4.32 -5.72
CA TYR A 37 -4.20 3.39 -6.04
C TYR A 37 -3.62 2.73 -4.79
N VAL A 38 -3.15 1.48 -4.93
CA VAL A 38 -2.41 0.80 -3.86
C VAL A 38 -0.96 1.29 -3.80
N ASN A 39 -0.34 1.42 -4.97
CA ASN A 39 1.08 1.72 -5.10
C ASN A 39 1.31 3.21 -5.42
N TRP A 40 2.28 3.83 -4.74
CA TRP A 40 2.65 5.22 -4.93
C TRP A 40 3.63 5.40 -6.10
N ASP A 41 4.81 4.80 -6.05
CA ASP A 41 5.95 5.10 -6.96
C ASP A 41 6.65 3.88 -7.56
N GLY A 42 6.05 2.71 -7.43
CA GLY A 42 6.60 1.39 -7.77
C GLY A 42 7.33 0.70 -6.62
N ILE A 43 7.60 1.40 -5.51
CA ILE A 43 8.33 0.88 -4.34
C ILE A 43 7.49 1.00 -3.07
N HIS A 44 6.85 2.15 -2.88
CA HIS A 44 6.06 2.49 -1.69
C HIS A 44 4.55 2.33 -1.94
N LEU A 45 3.80 2.14 -0.85
CA LEU A 45 2.33 2.17 -0.90
C LEU A 45 1.81 3.61 -0.74
N THR A 46 0.58 3.84 -1.18
CA THR A 46 -0.11 5.11 -0.90
C THR A 46 -0.53 5.17 0.57
N ASP A 47 -0.75 6.38 1.10
CA ASP A 47 -1.21 6.58 2.47
C ASP A 47 -2.49 5.81 2.80
N LYS A 48 -3.43 5.72 1.84
CA LYS A 48 -4.65 4.93 2.03
C LYS A 48 -4.35 3.43 2.16
N ALA A 49 -3.43 2.91 1.36
CA ALA A 49 -3.03 1.51 1.44
C ALA A 49 -2.29 1.22 2.76
N TYR A 50 -1.40 2.11 3.21
CA TYR A 50 -0.79 2.00 4.54
C TYR A 50 -1.83 2.05 5.67
N ASN A 51 -2.80 2.96 5.61
CA ASN A 51 -3.87 3.04 6.60
C ASN A 51 -4.70 1.76 6.68
N LEU A 52 -5.05 1.15 5.55
CA LEU A 52 -5.77 -0.13 5.54
C LEU A 52 -4.92 -1.27 6.13
N MET A 53 -3.63 -1.33 5.79
CA MET A 53 -2.71 -2.30 6.37
C MET A 53 -2.59 -2.13 7.89
N ALA A 54 -2.37 -0.90 8.35
CA ALA A 54 -2.27 -0.58 9.77
C ALA A 54 -3.55 -0.96 10.52
N ASN A 55 -4.74 -0.62 9.98
CA ASN A 55 -6.01 -1.00 10.58
C ASN A 55 -6.18 -2.54 10.66
N GLY A 56 -5.75 -3.27 9.64
CA GLY A 56 -5.77 -4.73 9.66
C GLY A 56 -4.84 -5.31 10.74
N LEU A 57 -3.67 -4.71 10.93
CA LEU A 57 -2.68 -5.15 11.92
C LEU A 57 -3.06 -4.78 13.36
N LEU A 58 -3.68 -3.62 13.57
CA LEU A 58 -3.99 -3.09 14.91
C LEU A 58 -5.37 -3.51 15.41
N SER A 59 -6.34 -3.62 14.51
CA SER A 59 -7.75 -3.80 14.87
C SER A 59 -8.42 -4.94 14.08
N GLY A 60 -7.67 -5.66 13.25
CA GLY A 60 -8.20 -6.77 12.48
C GLY A 60 -8.55 -7.97 13.35
N ARG A 61 -9.32 -8.91 12.79
CA ARG A 61 -9.78 -10.12 13.51
C ARG A 61 -8.64 -11.00 14.09
N PHE A 62 -7.43 -10.82 13.57
CA PHE A 62 -6.23 -11.54 13.98
C PHE A 62 -5.22 -10.66 14.75
N ALA A 63 -5.55 -9.38 14.97
CA ALA A 63 -4.72 -8.45 15.73
C ALA A 63 -4.74 -8.77 17.24
N HIS A 64 -5.82 -9.41 17.70
CA HIS A 64 -5.94 -9.91 19.06
C HIS A 64 -5.82 -11.44 19.06
N PRO A 65 -4.83 -12.02 19.75
CA PRO A 65 -4.78 -13.46 19.91
C PRO A 65 -6.05 -13.92 20.63
N VAL A 66 -6.62 -15.04 20.17
CA VAL A 66 -7.69 -15.72 20.92
C VAL A 66 -7.17 -16.00 22.33
N PRO A 67 -7.91 -15.64 23.40
CA PRO A 67 -7.50 -15.95 24.75
C PRO A 67 -7.24 -17.46 24.86
N LEU A 68 -6.04 -17.82 25.31
CA LEU A 68 -5.73 -19.20 25.63
C LEU A 68 -6.67 -19.62 26.75
N THR A 69 -7.64 -20.48 26.43
CA THR A 69 -8.49 -21.09 27.45
C THR A 69 -7.60 -21.99 28.32
N PRO A 70 -7.88 -22.13 29.64
CA PRO A 70 -7.04 -22.93 30.56
C PRO A 70 -6.81 -24.40 30.15
N GLN A 71 -7.55 -24.92 29.17
CA GLN A 71 -7.45 -26.29 28.67
C GLN A 71 -6.30 -26.52 27.67
N SER A 72 -5.57 -25.49 27.26
CA SER A 72 -4.44 -25.63 26.30
C SER A 72 -3.08 -25.90 26.97
N CYS A 73 -3.01 -25.94 28.30
CA CYS A 73 -1.82 -26.32 29.05
C CYS A 73 -2.02 -27.72 29.65
N ASN A 74 -2.03 -28.75 28.79
CA ASN A 74 -1.87 -30.16 29.19
C ASN A 74 -0.57 -30.69 28.61
#